data_AF-A0A2A2Q7B3-F1
#
_entry.id   AF-A0A2A2Q7B3-F1
#
_cell.length_a   1.000
_cell.length_b   1.000
_cell.length_c   1.000
_cell.angle_alpha   90.00
_cell.angle_beta   90.00
_cell.angle_gamma   90.00
#
_symmetry.space_group_name_H-M   'P 1'
#
loop_
_entity.id
_entity.type
_entity.pdbx_description
1 polymer ?
#
loop_
_entity_poly.entity_id
_entity_poly.type
_entity_poly.pdbx_seq_one_letter_code
_entity_poly.pdbx_strand_id
1 'polypeptide(L)'
;MKIQEELAALMETVTDAASAEAAIAKLGPIAEKFAIVAKAAKDMDQKLDPEVDAKLKELLKPSQDRLSAAMEKAMPVISKHPEIAQKMQDAMSRMAPKP
;
A
#
# COMPACT_ATOMS: atom_id res chain seq x y z
N MET A 1 6.18 -4.71 9.78
CA MET A 1 5.05 -3.78 9.65
C MET A 1 4.05 -4.48 8.75
N LYS A 2 3.15 -5.31 9.32
CA LYS A 2 2.49 -6.40 8.58
C LYS A 2 1.70 -5.95 7.34
N ILE A 3 1.06 -4.79 7.39
CA ILE A 3 0.21 -4.31 6.29
C ILE A 3 1.02 -3.90 5.06
N GLN A 4 2.21 -3.27 5.23
CA GLN A 4 3.08 -2.95 4.10
C GLN A 4 3.62 -4.22 3.44
N GLU A 5 3.91 -5.24 4.23
CA GLU A 5 4.37 -6.54 3.73
C GLU A 5 3.26 -7.30 3.00
N GLU A 6 2.02 -7.24 3.49
CA GLU A 6 0.84 -7.79 2.81
C GLU A 6 0.56 -7.08 1.49
N LEU A 7 0.66 -5.75 1.45
CA LEU A 7 0.53 -4.97 0.21
C LEU A 7 1.63 -5.31 -0.80
N ALA A 8 2.89 -5.40 -0.34
CA ALA A 8 4.01 -5.77 -1.20
C ALA A 8 3.82 -7.18 -1.77
N ALA A 9 3.46 -8.15 -0.93
CA ALA A 9 3.16 -9.51 -1.37
C ALA A 9 2.00 -9.55 -2.38
N LEU A 10 0.98 -8.71 -2.21
CA LEU A 10 -0.13 -8.59 -3.15
C LEU A 10 0.33 -8.08 -4.51
N MET A 11 1.15 -7.01 -4.52
CA MET A 11 1.68 -6.43 -5.75
C MET A 11 2.65 -7.36 -6.46
N GLU A 12 3.43 -8.16 -5.72
CA GLU A 12 4.30 -9.20 -6.26
C GLU A 12 3.53 -10.30 -7.03
N THR A 13 2.24 -10.51 -6.73
CA THR A 13 1.41 -11.46 -7.48
C THR A 13 0.89 -10.91 -8.81
N VAL A 14 1.04 -9.61 -9.08
CA VAL A 14 0.53 -8.98 -10.29
C VAL A 14 1.48 -9.21 -11.47
N THR A 15 1.17 -10.23 -12.27
CA THR A 15 1.94 -10.59 -13.48
C THR A 15 1.16 -10.36 -14.78
N ASP A 16 -0.16 -10.22 -14.68
CA ASP A 16 -1.10 -10.10 -15.79
C ASP A 16 -2.42 -9.44 -15.33
N ALA A 17 -3.36 -9.23 -16.25
CA ALA A 17 -4.63 -8.59 -15.93
C ALA A 17 -5.46 -9.36 -14.89
N ALA A 18 -5.51 -10.69 -14.98
CA ALA A 18 -6.33 -11.52 -14.09
C ALA A 18 -5.80 -11.50 -12.65
N SER A 19 -4.48 -11.62 -12.50
CA SER A 19 -3.79 -11.49 -11.21
C SER A 19 -3.88 -10.06 -10.65
N ALA A 20 -3.85 -9.03 -11.50
CA ALA A 20 -4.11 -7.65 -11.08
C ALA A 20 -5.52 -7.48 -10.52
N GLU A 21 -6.54 -8.02 -11.18
CA GLU A 21 -7.93 -7.98 -10.68
C GLU A 21 -8.08 -8.73 -9.35
N ALA A 22 -7.48 -9.92 -9.24
CA ALA A 22 -7.48 -10.70 -8.01
C ALA A 22 -6.75 -9.98 -6.86
N ALA A 23 -5.64 -9.30 -7.16
CA ALA A 23 -4.92 -8.47 -6.21
C ALA A 23 -5.81 -7.30 -5.76
N ILE A 24 -6.43 -6.55 -6.68
CA ILE A 24 -7.30 -5.43 -6.33
C ILE A 24 -8.49 -5.87 -5.45
N ALA A 25 -9.10 -7.02 -5.74
CA ALA A 25 -10.19 -7.56 -4.92
C ALA A 25 -9.76 -7.85 -3.47
N LYS A 26 -8.53 -8.35 -3.28
CA LYS A 26 -7.93 -8.56 -1.96
C LYS A 26 -7.46 -7.25 -1.31
N LEU A 27 -7.18 -6.22 -2.10
CA LEU A 27 -6.72 -4.92 -1.63
C LEU A 27 -7.83 -4.15 -0.92
N GLY A 28 -9.10 -4.35 -1.27
CA GLY A 28 -10.27 -3.74 -0.60
C GLY A 28 -10.30 -3.90 0.93
N PRO A 29 -10.34 -5.12 1.48
CA PRO A 29 -10.35 -5.32 2.94
C PRO A 29 -9.03 -4.94 3.62
N ILE A 30 -7.89 -5.02 2.92
CA ILE A 30 -6.60 -4.52 3.41
C ILE A 30 -6.65 -3.00 3.52
N ALA A 31 -7.28 -2.35 2.55
CA ALA A 31 -7.35 -0.90 2.46
C ALA A 31 -8.15 -0.28 3.61
N GLU A 32 -9.28 -0.88 3.98
CA GLU A 32 -10.08 -0.44 5.12
C GLU A 32 -9.30 -0.56 6.43
N LYS A 33 -8.58 -1.67 6.64
CA LYS A 33 -7.71 -1.86 7.80
C LYS A 33 -6.56 -0.85 7.82
N PHE A 34 -5.93 -0.62 6.66
CA PHE A 34 -4.86 0.37 6.53
C PHE A 34 -5.35 1.77 6.88
N ALA A 35 -6.52 2.20 6.40
CA ALA A 35 -7.07 3.52 6.71
C ALA A 35 -7.28 3.74 8.22
N ILE A 36 -7.76 2.72 8.94
CA ILE A 36 -7.91 2.76 10.40
C ILE A 36 -6.56 2.92 11.09
N VAL A 37 -5.58 2.09 10.70
CA VAL A 37 -4.23 2.13 11.28
C VAL A 37 -3.50 3.43 10.92
N ALA A 38 -3.61 3.91 9.69
CA ALA A 38 -3.00 5.14 9.23
C ALA A 38 -3.58 6.37 9.94
N LYS A 39 -4.88 6.38 10.24
CA LYS A 39 -5.50 7.42 11.06
C LYS A 39 -4.95 7.40 12.49
N ALA A 40 -4.92 6.23 13.14
CA ALA A 40 -4.36 6.08 14.48
C ALA A 40 -2.87 6.44 14.54
N ALA A 41 -2.10 6.05 13.51
CA ALA A 41 -0.69 6.40 13.38
C ALA A 41 -0.51 7.90 13.19
N LYS A 42 -1.31 8.58 12.35
CA LYS A 42 -1.27 10.04 12.15
C LYS A 42 -1.57 10.80 13.44
N ASP A 43 -2.53 10.33 14.24
CA ASP A 43 -2.86 10.93 15.54
C ASP A 43 -1.74 10.70 16.59
N MET A 44 -0.99 9.60 16.47
CA MET A 44 0.22 9.33 17.27
C MET A 44 1.44 10.14 16.77
N ASP A 45 1.59 10.30 15.46
CA ASP A 45 2.70 10.99 14.79
C ASP A 45 2.76 12.48 15.16
N GLN A 46 1.60 13.12 15.35
CA GLN A 46 1.50 14.48 15.90
C GLN A 46 2.05 14.62 17.34
N LYS A 47 2.36 13.52 18.02
CA LYS A 47 2.87 13.48 19.40
C LYS A 47 4.23 12.78 19.52
N LEU A 48 4.82 12.33 18.41
CA LEU A 48 6.09 11.60 18.43
C LEU A 48 7.27 12.58 18.42
N ASP A 49 8.24 12.31 19.29
CA ASP A 49 9.54 12.99 19.26
C ASP A 49 10.28 12.69 17.94
N PRO A 50 11.00 13.66 17.37
CA PRO A 50 11.67 13.53 16.08
C PRO A 50 12.71 12.40 16.04
N GLU A 51 13.31 12.05 17.18
CA GLU A 51 14.25 10.92 17.26
C GLU A 51 13.55 9.55 17.14
N VAL A 52 12.30 9.46 17.61
CA VAL A 52 11.49 8.24 17.51
C VAL A 52 10.92 8.10 16.09
N ASP A 53 10.51 9.21 15.47
CA ASP A 53 10.11 9.24 14.05
C ASP A 53 11.26 8.78 13.13
N ALA A 54 12.49 9.25 13.36
CA ALA A 54 13.65 8.81 12.59
C ALA A 54 13.90 7.30 12.71
N LYS A 55 13.87 6.76 13.95
CA LYS A 55 14.01 5.31 14.20
C LYS A 55 12.89 4.50 13.56
N LEU A 56 11.65 4.98 13.61
CA LEU A 56 10.53 4.35 12.93
C LEU A 56 10.77 4.32 11.42
N LYS A 57 11.15 5.45 10.80
CA LYS A 57 11.46 5.49 9.36
C LYS A 57 12.55 4.49 8.96
N GLU A 58 13.61 4.36 9.75
CA GLU A 58 14.66 3.36 9.49
C GLU A 58 14.14 1.91 9.59
N LEU A 59 13.33 1.60 10.60
CA LEU A 59 12.71 0.27 10.76
C LEU A 59 11.74 -0.07 9.63
N LEU A 60 11.12 0.94 9.01
CA LEU A 60 10.14 0.78 7.94
C LEU A 60 10.74 0.76 6.55
N LYS A 61 11.97 1.26 6.40
CA LYS A 61 12.66 1.37 5.12
C LYS A 61 12.68 0.05 4.31
N PRO A 62 13.00 -1.13 4.89
CA PRO A 62 12.99 -2.38 4.12
C PRO A 62 11.60 -2.76 3.58
N SER A 63 10.54 -2.50 4.36
CA SER A 63 9.16 -2.77 3.94
C SER A 63 8.72 -1.79 2.84
N GLN A 64 9.13 -0.51 2.93
CA GLN A 64 8.89 0.49 1.89
C GLN A 64 9.63 0.15 0.59
N ASP A 65 10.90 -0.24 0.68
CA ASP A 65 11.73 -0.61 -0.48
C ASP A 65 11.12 -1.82 -1.21
N ARG A 66 10.68 -2.85 -0.47
CA ARG A 66 10.01 -4.02 -1.07
C ARG A 66 8.69 -3.64 -1.73
N LEU A 67 7.87 -2.82 -1.08
CA LEU A 67 6.60 -2.34 -1.65
C LEU A 67 6.84 -1.53 -2.93
N SER A 68 7.84 -0.63 -2.93
CA SER A 68 8.22 0.14 -4.11
C SER A 68 8.62 -0.77 -5.26
N ALA A 69 9.51 -1.73 -5.02
CA ALA A 69 9.97 -2.66 -6.04
C ALA A 69 8.82 -3.54 -6.58
N ALA A 70 7.89 -3.96 -5.72
CA ALA A 70 6.71 -4.72 -6.13
C ALA A 70 5.76 -3.88 -7.00
N MET A 71 5.56 -2.61 -6.65
CA MET A 71 4.74 -1.68 -7.41
C MET A 71 5.36 -1.36 -8.77
N GLU A 72 6.68 -1.14 -8.85
CA GLU A 72 7.40 -0.92 -10.10
C GLU A 72 7.24 -2.12 -11.06
N LYS A 73 7.22 -3.35 -10.53
CA LYS A 73 6.96 -4.56 -11.32
C LYS A 73 5.51 -4.69 -11.78
N ALA A 74 4.56 -4.30 -10.95
CA ALA A 74 3.14 -4.35 -11.28
C ALA A 74 2.72 -3.23 -12.26
N MET A 75 3.42 -2.09 -12.24
CA MET A 75 3.06 -0.89 -12.99
C MET A 75 2.98 -1.08 -14.52
N PRO A 76 3.85 -1.87 -15.19
CA PRO A 76 3.69 -2.23 -16.60
C PRO A 76 2.40 -2.99 -16.92
N VAL A 77 1.92 -3.84 -16.01
CA VAL A 77 0.64 -4.55 -16.18
C VAL A 77 -0.50 -3.56 -16.01
N ILE A 78 -0.47 -2.78 -14.93
CA ILE A 78 -1.51 -1.80 -14.61
C ILE A 78 -1.62 -0.73 -15.71
N SER A 79 -0.51 -0.21 -16.23
CA SER A 79 -0.50 0.83 -17.27
C SER A 79 -0.97 0.34 -18.65
N LYS A 80 -0.82 -0.95 -18.95
CA LYS A 80 -1.37 -1.57 -20.17
C LYS A 80 -2.89 -1.79 -20.08
N HIS A 81 -3.46 -1.74 -18.88
CA HIS A 81 -4.86 -2.02 -18.62
C HIS A 81 -5.54 -0.85 -17.88
N PRO A 82 -6.11 0.14 -18.59
CA PRO A 82 -6.67 1.34 -17.97
C PRO A 82 -7.79 1.06 -16.96
N GLU A 83 -8.58 0.01 -17.16
CA GLU A 83 -9.62 -0.41 -16.20
C GLU A 83 -9.02 -0.93 -14.88
N ILE A 84 -7.88 -1.63 -14.96
CA ILE A 84 -7.14 -2.09 -13.78
C ILE A 84 -6.51 -0.89 -13.07
N ALA A 85 -5.95 0.06 -13.82
CA ALA A 85 -5.42 1.30 -13.25
C ALA A 85 -6.50 2.08 -12.49
N GLN A 86 -7.71 2.21 -13.06
CA GLN A 86 -8.84 2.86 -12.40
C GLN A 86 -9.25 2.13 -11.12
N LYS A 87 -9.44 0.79 -11.19
CA LYS A 87 -9.82 -0.01 -10.02
C LYS A 87 -8.75 0.03 -8.91
N MET A 88 -7.48 0.03 -9.28
CA MET A 88 -6.37 0.16 -8.33
C MET A 88 -6.33 1.55 -7.71
N GLN A 89 -6.54 2.61 -8.50
CA GLN A 89 -6.64 3.98 -7.99
C GLN A 89 -7.80 4.12 -7.00
N ASP A 90 -8.97 3.54 -7.32
CA ASP A 90 -10.13 3.54 -6.43
C ASP A 90 -9.82 2.83 -5.11
N ALA A 91 -9.17 1.66 -5.17
CA ALA A 91 -8.77 0.92 -3.97
C ALA A 91 -7.72 1.67 -3.14
N MET A 92 -6.74 2.31 -3.78
CA MET A 92 -5.73 3.17 -3.13
C MET A 92 -6.37 4.42 -2.49
N SER A 93 -7.37 5.03 -3.14
CA SER A 93 -8.08 6.20 -2.59
C SER A 93 -8.82 5.88 -1.29
N ARG A 94 -9.24 4.63 -1.11
CA ARG A 94 -9.85 4.14 0.14
C ARG A 94 -8.84 3.92 1.26
N MET A 95 -7.55 3.74 0.93
CA MET A 95 -6.46 3.65 1.90
C MET A 95 -6.01 5.00 2.42
N ALA A 96 -6.16 6.05 1.62
CA ALA A 96 -5.88 7.40 2.06
C ALA A 96 -6.88 7.77 3.17
N PRO A 97 -6.42 8.23 4.35
CA PRO A 97 -7.33 8.74 5.36
C PRO A 97 -8.09 9.93 4.77
N LYS A 98 -9.41 9.81 4.69
CA LYS A 98 -10.28 10.94 4.28
C LYS A 98 -10.08 12.10 5.27
N PRO A 99 -10.00 13.35 4.79
CA PRO A 99 -9.86 14.53 5.64
C PRO A 99 -10.99 14.65 6.65
#